data_AF-A0A1J5I7X2-F1
#
_entry.id   AF-A0A1J5I7X2-F1
#
_cell.length_a   1.000
_cell.length_b   1.000
_cell.length_c   1.000
_cell.angle_alpha   90.00
_cell.angle_beta   90.00
_cell.angle_gamma   90.00
#
_symmetry.space_group_name_H-M   'P 1'
#
loop_
_entity.id
_entity.type
_entity.pdbx_description
1 polymer ?
#
loop_
_entity_poly.entity_id
_entity_poly.type
_entity_poly.pdbx_seq_one_letter_code
_entity_poly.pdbx_strand_id
1 'polypeptide(L)'
;MISLNATIVVQVTLFLLLLYALNRIMIQPLHRVVLEREELIARKKAELVVAHRSLEQIEQDYRKRLRRAEAEARTVQGRIHEEASGKAEQVIRTAQEQVTVLRRKVREQVAQELEKARRELKKQAEVLSFEITQKVVGRRV
;
A
#
# COMPACT_ATOMS: atom_id res chain seq x y z
N MET A 1 -97.34 -18.97 -27.24
CA MET A 1 -96.42 -19.92 -27.89
C MET A 1 -95.17 -19.16 -28.25
N ILE A 2 -93.99 -19.68 -27.94
CA ILE A 2 -92.72 -19.11 -28.39
C ILE A 2 -92.68 -19.35 -29.89
N SER A 3 -93.25 -18.41 -30.65
CA SER A 3 -93.05 -18.35 -32.09
C SER A 3 -91.58 -18.02 -32.28
N LEU A 4 -90.84 -19.02 -32.76
CA LEU A 4 -89.44 -18.92 -33.15
C LEU A 4 -89.36 -17.92 -34.32
N ASN A 5 -89.37 -16.64 -33.99
CA ASN A 5 -89.43 -15.53 -34.93
C ASN A 5 -88.04 -14.93 -35.12
N ALA A 6 -87.85 -14.29 -36.27
CA ALA A 6 -86.65 -13.54 -36.63
C ALA A 6 -86.12 -12.63 -35.51
N THR A 7 -86.97 -12.17 -34.60
CA THR A 7 -86.60 -11.40 -33.40
C THR A 7 -85.59 -12.10 -32.49
N ILE A 8 -85.70 -13.42 -32.28
CA ILE A 8 -84.72 -14.18 -31.47
C ILE A 8 -83.37 -14.19 -32.16
N VAL A 9 -83.35 -14.39 -33.48
CA VAL A 9 -82.12 -14.36 -34.28
C VAL A 9 -81.48 -12.98 -34.20
N VAL A 10 -82.26 -11.90 -34.38
CA VAL A 10 -81.78 -10.52 -34.24
C VAL A 10 -81.24 -10.24 -32.83
N GLN A 11 -81.92 -10.70 -31.79
CA GLN A 11 -81.47 -10.51 -30.39
C GLN A 11 -80.16 -11.26 -30.11
N VAL A 12 -80.00 -12.49 -30.61
CA VAL A 12 -78.75 -13.25 -30.50
C VAL A 12 -77.62 -12.56 -31.26
N THR A 13 -77.86 -12.08 -32.48
CA THR A 13 -76.87 -11.33 -33.26
C THR A 13 -76.43 -10.06 -32.53
N LEU A 14 -77.37 -9.30 -31.95
CA LEU A 14 -77.05 -8.10 -31.17
C LEU A 14 -76.24 -8.43 -29.92
N PHE A 15 -76.60 -9.50 -29.20
CA PHE A 15 -75.85 -9.95 -28.04
C PHE A 15 -74.43 -10.37 -28.39
N LEU A 16 -74.23 -11.09 -29.50
CA LEU A 16 -72.90 -11.47 -29.99
C LEU A 16 -72.07 -10.24 -30.40
N LEU A 17 -72.69 -9.25 -31.07
CA LEU A 17 -72.03 -7.98 -31.40
C LEU A 17 -71.61 -7.21 -30.14
N LEU A 18 -72.48 -7.16 -29.12
CA LEU A 18 -72.18 -6.52 -27.84
C LEU A 18 -71.04 -7.24 -27.12
N LEU A 19 -71.04 -8.58 -27.11
CA LEU A 19 -69.97 -9.38 -26.51
C LEU A 19 -68.64 -9.14 -27.24
N TYR A 20 -68.66 -9.07 -28.57
CA TYR A 20 -67.48 -8.73 -29.37
C TYR A 20 -66.96 -7.32 -29.04
N ALA A 21 -67.85 -6.33 -28.99
CA ALA A 21 -67.50 -4.95 -28.64
C ALA A 21 -66.92 -4.86 -27.22
N LEU A 22 -67.55 -5.52 -26.24
CA LEU A 22 -67.10 -5.54 -24.84
C LEU A 22 -65.75 -6.25 -24.69
N ASN A 23 -65.54 -7.36 -25.39
CA ASN A 23 -64.28 -8.09 -25.39
C ASN A 23 -63.14 -7.21 -25.94
N ARG A 24 -63.39 -6.48 -27.03
CA ARG A 24 -62.41 -5.60 -27.67
C ARG A 24 -62.15 -4.31 -26.88
N ILE A 25 -63.18 -3.70 -26.29
CA ILE A 25 -63.09 -2.42 -25.59
C ILE A 25 -62.65 -2.57 -24.14
N MET A 26 -63.03 -3.65 -23.46
CA MET A 26 -62.85 -3.77 -22.01
C MET A 26 -61.94 -4.93 -21.61
N ILE A 27 -62.21 -6.15 -22.09
CA ILE A 27 -61.50 -7.35 -21.62
C ILE A 27 -60.03 -7.34 -22.07
N GLN A 28 -59.78 -7.08 -23.36
CA GLN A 28 -58.40 -7.02 -23.88
C GLN A 28 -57.52 -5.94 -23.23
N PRO A 29 -57.94 -4.66 -23.14
CA PRO A 29 -57.10 -3.64 -22.51
C PRO A 29 -56.91 -3.88 -21.02
N LEU A 30 -57.94 -4.37 -20.30
CA LEU A 30 -57.82 -4.68 -18.88
C LEU A 30 -56.78 -5.77 -18.63
N HIS A 31 -56.82 -6.85 -19.41
CA HIS A 31 -55.84 -7.94 -19.28
C HIS A 31 -54.42 -7.47 -19.61
N ARG A 32 -54.27 -6.60 -20.64
CA ARG A 32 -52.97 -6.03 -21.00
C ARG A 32 -52.36 -5.20 -19.86
N VAL A 33 -53.16 -4.37 -19.20
CA VAL A 33 -52.68 -3.54 -18.07
C VAL A 33 -52.27 -4.40 -16.87
N VAL A 34 -53.00 -5.48 -16.58
CA VAL A 34 -52.65 -6.41 -15.50
C VAL A 34 -51.31 -7.09 -15.80
N LEU A 35 -51.16 -7.67 -16.99
CA LEU A 35 -49.90 -8.30 -17.42
C LEU A 35 -48.72 -7.31 -17.40
N GLU A 36 -48.92 -6.09 -17.91
CA GLU A 36 -47.88 -5.06 -17.93
C GLU A 36 -47.42 -4.69 -16.52
N ARG A 37 -48.35 -4.60 -15.55
CA ARG A 37 -48.01 -4.38 -14.14
C ARG A 37 -47.23 -5.55 -13.54
N GLU A 38 -47.65 -6.77 -13.82
CA GLU A 38 -46.94 -7.97 -13.35
C GLU A 38 -45.52 -8.04 -13.92
N GLU A 39 -45.35 -7.80 -15.22
CA GLU A 39 -44.05 -7.74 -15.87
C GLU A 39 -43.17 -6.63 -15.31
N LEU A 40 -43.73 -5.43 -15.10
CA LEU A 40 -42.99 -4.30 -14.54
C LEU A 40 -42.48 -4.64 -13.13
N ILE A 41 -43.33 -5.23 -12.28
CA ILE A 41 -42.94 -5.64 -10.92
C ILE A 41 -41.88 -6.74 -11.00
N ALA A 42 -42.03 -7.74 -11.87
CA ALA A 42 -41.06 -8.81 -12.05
C ALA A 42 -39.70 -8.25 -12.50
N ARG A 43 -39.68 -7.34 -13.49
CA ARG A 43 -38.46 -6.67 -13.95
C ARG A 43 -37.80 -5.86 -12.85
N LYS A 44 -38.56 -5.07 -12.09
CA LYS A 44 -38.02 -4.27 -10.98
C LYS A 44 -37.43 -5.16 -9.88
N LYS A 45 -38.05 -6.30 -9.57
CA LYS A 45 -37.47 -7.28 -8.64
C LYS A 45 -36.17 -7.87 -9.18
N ALA A 46 -36.12 -8.25 -10.46
CA ALA A 46 -34.91 -8.77 -11.09
C ALA A 46 -33.78 -7.73 -11.09
N GLU A 47 -34.08 -6.47 -11.42
CA GLU A 47 -33.14 -5.35 -11.34
C GLU A 47 -32.58 -5.18 -9.92
N LEU A 48 -33.43 -5.24 -8.89
CA LEU A 48 -33.00 -5.15 -7.49
C LEU A 48 -32.06 -6.28 -7.09
N VAL A 49 -32.36 -7.52 -7.51
CA VAL A 49 -31.49 -8.68 -7.24
C VAL A 49 -30.13 -8.52 -7.92
N VAL A 50 -30.10 -8.07 -9.17
CA VAL A 50 -28.84 -7.80 -9.88
C VAL A 50 -28.06 -6.68 -9.21
N ALA A 51 -28.74 -5.59 -8.81
CA ALA A 51 -28.12 -4.48 -8.09
C ALA A 51 -27.52 -4.94 -6.75
N HIS A 52 -28.24 -5.74 -5.96
CA HIS A 52 -27.74 -6.29 -4.70
C HIS A 52 -26.51 -7.17 -4.92
N ARG A 53 -26.54 -8.08 -5.89
CA ARG A 53 -25.38 -8.91 -6.23
C ARG A 53 -24.18 -8.08 -6.67
N SER A 54 -24.41 -7.02 -7.45
CA SER A 54 -23.33 -6.13 -7.87
C SER A 54 -22.72 -5.36 -6.70
N LEU A 55 -23.53 -4.92 -5.74
CA LEU A 55 -23.07 -4.27 -4.52
C LEU A 55 -22.24 -5.24 -3.67
N GLU A 56 -22.71 -6.48 -3.47
CA GLU A 56 -21.96 -7.51 -2.74
C GLU A 56 -20.61 -7.81 -3.42
N GLN A 57 -20.57 -7.89 -4.75
CA GLN A 57 -19.32 -8.07 -5.49
C GLN A 57 -18.36 -6.88 -5.31
N ILE A 58 -18.87 -5.66 -5.42
CA ILE A 58 -18.07 -4.44 -5.21
C ILE A 58 -17.52 -4.39 -3.78
N GLU A 59 -18.33 -4.72 -2.77
CA GLU A 59 -17.87 -4.77 -1.38
C GLU A 59 -16.79 -5.84 -1.17
N GLN A 60 -16.98 -7.04 -1.74
CA GLN A 60 -15.98 -8.10 -1.64
C GLN A 60 -14.66 -7.70 -2.30
N ASP A 61 -14.71 -7.13 -3.50
CA ASP A 61 -13.52 -6.68 -4.22
C ASP A 61 -12.84 -5.50 -3.52
N TYR A 62 -13.61 -4.56 -2.98
CA TYR A 62 -13.09 -3.49 -2.14
C TYR A 62 -12.36 -4.05 -0.92
N ARG A 63 -12.98 -4.97 -0.17
CA ARG A 63 -12.34 -5.62 0.99
C ARG A 63 -11.11 -6.43 0.63
N LYS A 64 -11.07 -7.06 -0.55
CA LYS A 64 -9.87 -7.75 -1.06
C LYS A 64 -8.76 -6.76 -1.39
N ARG A 65 -9.07 -5.67 -2.08
CA ARG A 65 -8.10 -4.61 -2.41
C ARG A 65 -7.53 -3.96 -1.16
N LEU A 66 -8.37 -3.66 -0.17
CA LEU A 66 -7.93 -3.11 1.11
C LEU A 66 -6.94 -4.05 1.83
N ARG A 67 -7.31 -5.33 1.99
CA ARG A 67 -6.43 -6.33 2.61
C ARG A 67 -5.11 -6.51 1.85
N ARG A 68 -5.15 -6.46 0.52
CA ARG A 68 -3.95 -6.54 -0.31
C ARG A 68 -3.06 -5.31 -0.11
N ALA A 69 -3.63 -4.11 -0.10
CA ALA A 69 -2.89 -2.88 0.15
C ALA A 69 -2.27 -2.86 1.56
N GLU A 70 -2.99 -3.32 2.58
CA GLU A 70 -2.45 -3.46 3.95
C GLU A 70 -1.29 -4.48 4.01
N ALA A 71 -1.43 -5.62 3.33
CA ALA A 71 -0.36 -6.62 3.26
C ALA A 71 0.87 -6.06 2.54
N GLU A 72 0.69 -5.41 1.39
CA GLU A 72 1.77 -4.77 0.63
C GLU A 72 2.45 -3.68 1.49
N ALA A 73 1.68 -2.83 2.19
CA ALA A 73 2.23 -1.82 3.09
C ALA A 73 3.09 -2.45 4.20
N ARG A 74 2.62 -3.53 4.83
CA ARG A 74 3.40 -4.25 5.86
C ARG A 74 4.69 -4.85 5.29
N THR A 75 4.65 -5.43 4.09
CA THR A 75 5.86 -5.96 3.44
C THR A 75 6.86 -4.87 3.11
N VAL A 76 6.41 -3.71 2.63
CA VAL A 76 7.27 -2.56 2.34
C VAL A 76 7.87 -2.01 3.62
N GLN A 77 7.08 -1.87 4.69
CA GLN A 77 7.60 -1.45 6.00
C GLN A 77 8.65 -2.42 6.54
N GLY A 78 8.40 -3.73 6.44
CA GLY A 78 9.37 -4.76 6.84
C GLY A 78 10.68 -4.63 6.08
N ARG A 79 10.63 -4.51 4.75
CA ARG A 79 11.82 -4.33 3.91
C ARG A 79 12.58 -3.05 4.24
N ILE A 80 11.88 -1.93 4.44
CA ILE A 80 12.52 -0.66 4.84
C ILE A 80 13.22 -0.82 6.19
N HIS A 81 12.60 -1.51 7.14
CA HIS A 81 13.19 -1.74 8.46
C HIS A 81 14.44 -2.63 8.37
N GLU A 82 14.39 -3.72 7.62
CA GLU A 82 15.55 -4.59 7.38
C GLU A 82 16.70 -3.86 6.68
N GLU A 83 16.40 -3.09 5.62
CA GLU A 83 17.39 -2.28 4.91
C GLU A 83 18.00 -1.20 5.82
N ALA A 84 17.18 -0.55 6.66
CA ALA A 84 17.65 0.43 7.62
C ALA A 84 18.54 -0.20 8.68
N SER A 85 18.16 -1.36 9.22
CA SER A 85 18.96 -2.12 10.19
C SER A 85 20.31 -2.54 9.59
N GLY A 86 20.30 -3.10 8.37
CA GLY A 86 21.52 -3.48 7.67
C GLY A 86 22.45 -2.30 7.39
N LYS A 87 21.90 -1.15 6.97
CA LYS A 87 22.69 0.08 6.80
C LYS A 87 23.25 0.60 8.12
N ALA A 88 22.46 0.57 9.20
CA ALA A 88 22.93 0.99 10.51
C ALA A 88 24.10 0.13 11.00
N GLU A 89 24.00 -1.20 10.85
CA GLU A 89 25.08 -2.13 11.18
C GLU A 89 26.34 -1.85 10.33
N GLN A 90 26.19 -1.63 9.02
CA GLN A 90 27.31 -1.27 8.14
C GLN A 90 27.99 0.01 8.60
N VAL A 91 27.22 1.07 8.89
CA VAL A 91 27.75 2.36 9.37
C VAL A 91 28.53 2.17 10.67
N ILE A 92 27.99 1.40 11.62
CA ILE A 92 28.67 1.11 12.89
C ILE A 92 29.98 0.35 12.65
N ARG A 93 29.98 -0.69 11.80
CA ARG A 93 31.19 -1.45 11.47
C ARG A 93 32.24 -0.57 10.82
N THR A 94 31.88 0.23 9.82
CA THR A 94 32.81 1.14 9.15
C THR A 94 33.37 2.17 10.12
N ALA A 95 32.55 2.72 11.03
CA ALA A 95 33.03 3.63 12.06
C ALA A 95 34.04 2.95 13.01
N GLN A 96 33.78 1.71 13.43
CA GLN A 96 34.70 0.94 14.28
C GLN A 96 36.04 0.64 13.57
N GLU A 97 36.00 0.30 12.29
CA GLU A 97 37.19 0.11 11.46
C GLU A 97 38.01 1.40 11.34
N GLN A 98 37.35 2.53 11.04
CA GLN A 98 37.98 3.84 10.98
C GLN A 98 38.64 4.23 12.31
N VAL A 99 37.95 4.01 13.44
CA VAL A 99 38.50 4.25 14.78
C VAL A 99 39.74 3.38 15.02
N THR A 100 39.71 2.12 14.61
CA THR A 100 40.85 1.21 14.78
C THR A 100 42.06 1.66 13.95
N VAL A 101 41.83 2.03 12.69
CA VAL A 101 42.87 2.57 11.79
C VAL A 101 43.44 3.88 12.36
N LEU A 102 42.58 4.78 12.84
CA LEU A 102 42.99 6.04 13.44
C LEU A 102 43.84 5.82 14.69
N ARG A 103 43.41 4.91 15.60
CA ARG A 103 44.19 4.57 16.80
C ARG A 103 45.56 3.98 16.44
N ARG A 104 45.65 3.15 15.41
CA ARG A 104 46.94 2.61 14.94
C ARG A 104 47.85 3.73 14.43
N LYS A 105 47.32 4.61 13.58
CA LYS A 105 48.06 5.77 13.03
C LYS A 105 48.56 6.70 14.13
N VAL A 106 47.73 7.00 15.13
CA VAL A 106 48.12 7.83 16.28
C VAL A 106 49.23 7.17 17.10
N ARG A 107 49.17 5.85 17.35
CA ARG A 107 50.25 5.14 18.05
C ARG A 107 51.57 5.18 17.28
N GLU A 108 51.53 4.99 15.96
CA GLU A 108 52.72 5.08 15.11
C GLU A 108 53.33 6.48 15.14
N GLN A 109 52.50 7.53 15.04
CA GLN A 109 52.95 8.92 15.15
C GLN A 109 53.58 9.22 16.51
N VAL A 110 52.93 8.79 17.61
CA VAL A 110 53.46 8.96 18.97
C VAL A 110 54.80 8.25 19.14
N ALA A 111 54.95 7.03 18.62
CA ALA A 111 56.23 6.31 18.67
C ALA A 111 57.33 7.04 17.89
N GLN A 112 57.01 7.57 16.70
CA GLN A 112 57.96 8.37 15.91
C GLN A 112 58.38 9.66 16.61
N GLU A 113 57.43 10.38 17.23
CA GLU A 113 57.71 11.60 18.00
C GLU A 113 58.57 11.29 19.25
N LEU A 114 58.29 10.20 19.96
CA LEU A 114 59.13 9.72 21.07
C LEU A 114 60.58 9.45 20.64
N GLU A 115 60.76 8.78 19.50
CA GLU A 115 62.09 8.50 18.95
C GLU A 115 62.82 9.76 18.48
N LYS A 116 62.10 10.76 17.97
CA LYS A 116 62.69 12.08 17.67
C LYS A 116 63.10 12.80 18.94
N ALA A 117 62.20 12.90 19.92
CA ALA A 117 62.46 13.57 21.20
C ALA A 117 63.64 12.93 21.95
N ARG A 118 63.75 11.59 21.95
CA ARG A 118 64.90 10.88 22.53
C ARG A 118 66.22 11.23 21.86
N ARG A 119 66.24 11.34 20.52
CA ARG A 119 67.44 11.74 19.77
C ARG A 119 67.82 13.19 20.04
N GLU A 120 66.84 14.09 20.12
CA GLU A 120 67.03 15.49 20.48
C GLU A 120 67.65 15.63 21.89
N LEU A 121 67.06 14.93 22.88
CA LEU A 121 67.55 14.92 24.26
C LEU A 121 68.97 14.34 24.37
N LYS A 122 69.30 13.31 23.59
CA LYS A 122 70.66 12.74 23.57
C LYS A 122 71.69 13.73 23.04
N LYS A 123 71.36 14.46 21.96
CA LYS A 123 72.22 15.55 21.46
C LYS A 123 72.39 16.66 22.49
N GLN A 124 71.31 17.07 23.15
CA GLN A 124 71.37 18.09 24.20
C GLN A 124 72.20 17.62 25.40
N ALA A 125 72.09 16.35 25.78
CA ALA A 125 72.90 15.75 26.84
C ALA A 125 74.40 15.72 26.47
N GLU A 126 74.75 15.38 25.22
CA GLU A 126 76.14 15.41 24.74
C GLU A 126 76.72 16.83 24.76
N VAL A 127 75.95 17.84 24.34
CA VAL A 127 76.34 19.26 24.42
C VAL A 127 76.54 19.69 25.87
N LEU A 128 75.60 19.35 26.76
CA LEU A 128 75.69 19.69 28.18
C LEU A 128 76.89 19.00 28.84
N SER A 129 77.15 17.73 28.52
CA SER A 129 78.35 17.02 28.97
C SER A 129 79.62 17.69 28.50
N PHE A 130 79.70 18.14 27.24
CA PHE A 130 80.85 18.89 26.72
C PHE A 130 81.05 20.22 27.45
N GLU A 131 79.98 20.97 27.72
CA GLU A 131 80.04 22.21 28.49
C GLU A 131 80.50 21.98 29.94
N ILE A 132 80.01 20.92 30.59
CA ILE A 132 80.43 20.53 31.95
C ILE A 132 81.91 20.13 31.93
N THR A 133 82.35 19.31 30.98
CA THR A 133 83.76 18.93 30.84
C THR A 133 84.65 20.15 30.60
N GLN A 134 84.25 21.11 29.77
CA GLN A 134 84.97 22.38 29.60
C GLN A 134 85.08 23.19 30.90
N LYS A 135 84.03 23.21 31.73
CA LYS A 135 84.05 23.92 33.02
C LYS A 135 84.85 23.20 34.10
N VAL A 136 84.84 21.87 34.13
CA VAL A 136 85.49 21.04 35.16
C VAL A 136 86.98 20.80 34.86
N VAL A 137 87.34 20.58 33.59
CA VAL A 137 88.75 20.28 33.21
C VAL A 137 89.62 21.54 33.22
N GLY A 138 89.02 22.73 33.26
CA GLY A 138 89.73 23.98 33.53
C GLY A 138 90.67 24.39 32.40
N ARG A 139 90.33 25.51 31.76
CA ARG A 139 91.17 26.24 30.79
C ARG A 139 91.56 25.47 29.53
N ARG A 140 90.99 25.94 28.41
CA ARG A 140 91.80 26.15 27.21
C ARG A 140 93.08 26.90 27.62
N VAL A 141 94.23 26.32 27.30
CA VAL A 141 95.28 27.10 26.65
C VAL A 141 94.79 27.42 25.24
#